data_AF-A0A3A5VXU3-F1
#
_entry.id   AF-A0A3A5VXU3-F1
#
_cell.length_a   1.000
_cell.length_b   1.000
_cell.length_c   1.000
_cell.angle_alpha   90.00
_cell.angle_beta   90.00
_cell.angle_gamma   90.00
#
_symmetry.space_group_name_H-M   'P 1'
#
loop_
_entity.id
_entity.type
_entity.pdbx_description
1 polymer ?
#
loop_
_entity_poly.entity_id
_entity_poly.type
_entity_poly.pdbx_seq_one_letter_code
_entity_poly.pdbx_strand_id
1 'polypeptide(L)' 'KCGHTFAGGAWEPFTRASDSNNRILRRSVDGATTADMAFIAQEAAMNYERELANRPPVGEEEEPAGEEE' A
#
# COMPACT_ATOMS: atom_id res chain seq x y z
N LYS A 1 -12.33 -29.34 -14.88
CA LYS A 1 -12.87 -28.01 -14.47
C LYS A 1 -12.27 -27.66 -13.11
N CYS A 2 -11.77 -26.44 -12.94
CA CYS A 2 -10.89 -25.99 -11.83
C CYS A 2 -11.51 -25.93 -10.41
N GLY A 3 -12.72 -26.45 -10.18
CA GLY A 3 -13.30 -26.58 -8.83
C GLY A 3 -13.59 -25.29 -8.06
N HIS A 4 -13.45 -24.12 -8.67
CA HIS A 4 -13.70 -22.84 -8.03
C HIS A 4 -15.19 -22.49 -8.00
N THR A 5 -15.63 -21.90 -6.89
CA THR A 5 -16.97 -21.36 -6.69
C THR A 5 -16.88 -19.85 -6.49
N PHE A 6 -17.70 -19.09 -7.21
CA PHE A 6 -17.71 -17.63 -7.17
C PHE A 6 -19.06 -17.12 -6.68
N ALA A 7 -19.05 -16.00 -5.97
CA ALA A 7 -20.26 -15.27 -5.63
C ALA A 7 -20.81 -14.56 -6.87
N GLY A 8 -22.11 -14.69 -7.11
CA GLY A 8 -22.80 -14.10 -8.27
C GLY A 8 -24.20 -13.63 -7.93
N GLY A 9 -24.94 -13.21 -8.95
CA GLY A 9 -26.36 -12.89 -8.81
C GLY A 9 -27.20 -14.15 -8.61
N ALA A 10 -28.45 -13.96 -8.18
CA ALA A 10 -29.38 -15.07 -7.91
C ALA A 10 -29.66 -15.95 -9.14
N TRP A 11 -29.59 -15.37 -10.35
CA TRP A 11 -29.94 -16.01 -11.62
C TRP A 11 -28.85 -15.95 -12.69
N GLU A 12 -27.82 -15.13 -12.47
CA GLU A 12 -26.71 -14.92 -13.41
C GLU A 12 -25.40 -14.75 -12.63
N PRO A 13 -24.26 -15.27 -13.12
CA PRO A 13 -22.98 -15.13 -12.42
C PRO A 13 -22.58 -13.67 -12.19
N PHE A 14 -22.89 -12.77 -13.12
CA PHE A 14 -22.59 -11.34 -13.02
C PHE A 14 -23.83 -10.53 -13.35
N THR A 15 -24.21 -9.61 -12.45
CA THR A 15 -25.29 -8.66 -12.71
C THR A 15 -24.78 -7.40 -13.39
N ARG A 16 -25.68 -6.65 -14.03
CA ARG A 16 -25.36 -5.31 -14.59
C ARG A 16 -24.75 -4.35 -13.55
N ALA A 17 -25.20 -4.43 -12.30
CA ALA A 17 -24.66 -3.64 -11.21
C ALA A 17 -23.24 -4.09 -10.85
N SER A 18 -23.02 -5.40 -10.73
CA SER A 18 -21.71 -5.98 -10.44
C SER A 18 -20.68 -5.66 -11.53
N ASP A 19 -21.05 -5.75 -12.82
CA ASP A 19 -20.16 -5.40 -13.93
C ASP A 19 -19.79 -3.91 -13.94
N SER A 20 -20.78 -3.04 -13.71
CA SER A 20 -20.55 -1.59 -13.64
C SER A 20 -19.65 -1.21 -12.44
N ASN A 21 -19.90 -1.80 -11.27
CA ASN A 21 -19.07 -1.59 -10.09
C ASN A 21 -17.63 -2.07 -10.31
N ASN A 22 -17.44 -3.22 -10.95
CA ASN A 22 -16.09 -3.71 -11.28
C ASN A 22 -15.31 -2.75 -12.19
N ARG A 23 -15.98 -2.07 -13.14
CA ARG A 23 -15.33 -1.05 -13.98
C ARG A 23 -14.93 0.18 -13.19
N ILE A 24 -15.79 0.63 -12.28
CA ILE A 24 -15.49 1.77 -11.39
C ILE A 24 -14.33 1.43 -10.47
N LEU A 25 -14.36 0.25 -9.84
CA LEU A 25 -13.30 -0.22 -8.95
C LEU A 25 -11.96 -0.33 -9.67
N ARG A 26 -11.94 -0.90 -10.88
CA ARG A 26 -10.72 -0.94 -11.71
C ARG A 26 -10.23 0.47 -12.02
N ARG A 27 -11.12 1.36 -12.44
CA ARG A 27 -10.75 2.76 -12.69
C ARG A 27 -10.26 3.48 -11.43
N SER A 28 -10.76 3.17 -10.24
CA SER A 28 -10.27 3.80 -9.00
C SER A 28 -8.91 3.24 -8.56
N VAL A 29 -8.68 1.95 -8.76
CA VAL A 29 -7.41 1.29 -8.39
C VAL A 29 -6.33 1.63 -9.43
N ASP A 30 -6.63 1.48 -10.71
CA ASP A 30 -5.72 1.80 -11.81
C ASP A 30 -5.65 3.31 -12.10
N GLY A 31 -6.57 4.09 -11.51
CA GLY A 31 -6.66 5.55 -11.67
C GLY A 31 -6.00 6.35 -10.56
N ALA A 32 -5.31 5.71 -9.60
CA ALA A 32 -4.16 6.35 -8.96
C ALA A 32 -3.15 6.55 -10.09
N THR A 33 -3.17 7.74 -10.68
CA THR A 33 -2.47 7.98 -11.93
C THR A 33 -0.98 7.67 -11.72
N THR A 34 -0.28 7.21 -12.76
CA THR A 34 1.18 7.08 -12.70
C THR A 34 1.86 8.36 -12.21
N ALA A 35 1.22 9.52 -12.45
CA ALA A 35 1.61 10.81 -11.91
C ALA A 35 1.46 10.90 -10.38
N ASP A 36 0.34 10.44 -9.79
CA ASP A 36 0.16 10.43 -8.33
C ASP A 36 1.14 9.47 -7.64
N MET A 37 1.38 8.29 -8.23
CA MET A 37 2.39 7.37 -7.70
C MET A 37 3.81 7.95 -7.82
N ALA A 38 4.13 8.63 -8.92
CA ALA A 38 5.40 9.32 -9.08
C ALA A 38 5.55 10.47 -8.07
N PHE A 39 4.47 11.22 -7.82
CA PHE A 39 4.45 12.30 -6.83
C PHE A 39 4.67 11.78 -5.41
N ILE A 40 3.94 10.74 -5.00
CA ILE A 40 4.11 10.10 -3.69
C ILE A 40 5.53 9.54 -3.54
N ALA A 41 6.08 8.91 -4.59
CA ALA A 41 7.45 8.40 -4.57
C ALA A 41 8.49 9.53 -4.42
N GLN A 42 8.29 10.66 -5.10
CA GLN A 42 9.16 11.84 -4.98
C GLN A 42 9.08 12.45 -3.58
N GLU A 43 7.88 12.59 -3.03
CA GLU A 43 7.68 13.11 -1.66
C GLU A 43 8.34 12.20 -0.61
N ALA A 44 8.14 10.88 -0.73
CA ALA A 44 8.77 9.90 0.15
C ALA A 44 10.30 9.95 0.06
N ALA A 45 10.88 10.10 -1.14
CA ALA A 45 12.31 10.24 -1.32
C ALA A 45 12.85 11.52 -0.65
N MET A 46 12.19 12.66 -0.83
CA MET A 46 12.59 13.92 -0.19
C MET A 46 12.53 13.84 1.34
N ASN A 47 11.49 13.19 1.88
CA ASN A 47 11.35 13.00 3.32
C ASN A 47 12.45 12.08 3.87
N TYR A 48 12.79 11.00 3.15
CA TYR A 48 13.88 10.11 3.53
C TYR A 48 15.22 10.83 3.61
N GLU A 49 15.57 11.62 2.60
CA GLU A 49 16.81 12.42 2.61
C GLU A 49 16.85 13.42 3.77
N ARG A 50 15.70 14.03 4.09
CA ARG A 50 15.58 14.94 5.24
C ARG A 50 15.75 14.20 6.56
N GLU A 51 15.15 13.02 6.72
CA GLU A 51 15.31 12.19 7.91
C GLU A 51 16.76 11.72 8.07
N LEU A 52 17.41 11.32 6.97
CA LEU A 52 18.81 10.91 6.95
C LEU A 52 19.75 12.05 7.39
N ALA A 53 19.51 13.27 6.90
CA ALA A 53 20.29 14.45 7.28
C ALA A 53 20.10 14.84 8.76
N ASN A 54 18.95 14.52 9.35
CA ASN A 54 18.66 14.76 10.77
C ASN A 54 18.98 13.55 11.66
N ARG A 55 19.45 12.44 11.09
CA ARG A 55 19.77 11.24 11.84
C ARG A 55 21.07 11.46 12.62
N PRO A 56 21.09 11.25 13.95
CA PRO A 56 22.34 11.25 14.70
C PRO A 56 23.27 10.13 14.19
N PRO A 57 24.60 10.31 14.27
CA PRO A 57 25.55 9.30 13.83
C PRO A 57 25.29 7.98 14.56
N VAL A 58 25.13 6.90 13.81
CA VAL A 58 24.95 5.55 14.37
C VAL A 58 26.30 5.13 14.95
N GLY A 59 26.43 5.23 16.28
CA GLY A 59 27.67 4.92 17.00
C GLY A 59 27.62 4.99 18.52
N GLU A 60 26.44 5.05 19.14
CA GLU A 60 26.28 4.79 20.58
C GLU A 60 25.41 3.55 20.72
N GLU A 61 26.06 2.40 20.85
CA GLU A 61 25.42 1.18 21.35
C GLU A 61 24.95 1.48 22.78
N GLU A 62 23.64 1.45 23.03
CA GLU A 62 23.12 1.38 24.39
C GLU A 62 23.62 0.07 25.00
N GLU A 63 24.68 0.15 25.82
CA GLU A 63 24.97 -0.91 26.78
C GLU A 63 23.74 -1.05 27.70
N PRO A 64 23.12 -2.24 27.80
CA PRO A 64 22.07 -2.44 28.78
C PRO A 64 22.72 -2.34 30.17
N ALA A 65 22.41 -1.25 30.89
CA ALA A 65 22.81 -1.05 32.26
C ALA A 65 22.41 -2.29 33.08
N GLY A 66 23.41 -3.04 33.51
CA GLY A 66 23.23 -4.19 34.39
C GLY A 66 22.52 -3.76 35.67
N GLU A 67 21.51 -4.55 36.03
CA GLU A 67 20.87 -4.51 37.34
C GLU A 67 21.94 -4.84 38.39
N GLU A 68 22.27 -3.89 39.27
CA GLU A 68 23.06 -4.16 40.49
C GLU A 68 22.10 -4.40 41.67
N GLU A 69 22.28 -5.55 42.35
CA GLU A 69 21.59 -6.00 43.57
C GLU A 69 21.81 -5.10 44.80
#